data_AF-A0A850ETD9-F1
#
_entry.id   AF-A0A850ETD9-F1
#
_cell.length_a   1.000
_cell.length_b   1.000
_cell.length_c   1.000
_cell.angle_alpha   90.00
_cell.angle_beta   90.00
_cell.angle_gamma   90.00
#
_symmetry.space_group_name_H-M   'P 1'
#
loop_
_entity.id
_entity.type
_entity.pdbx_description
1 polymer ?
#
loop_
_entity_poly.entity_id
_entity_poly.type
_entity_poly.pdbx_seq_one_letter_code
_entity_poly.pdbx_strand_id
1 'polypeptide(L)'
;MLGSLEYKLVIKNLPFRTTHSGIDQKNYINDILNEIQSNLERFELNRGSMSTHLSLDWSKAISDIKKNMQNNFFADDMYSEFEKYKDKYDSIDEFFKERTAEIPGETEIVIIATTSKINNVTLDQVIKNFIYHLFLALNLSCPGFIDCYGARLFSSKYNEELTLSNLEFEDCWSNENWPIIQYIPINKVCNWFSKNNIWNKFISESRLDKCLFSVLHFCEESKISPSKIVWLAHALESIYEIPQSAILHSLKERISIVLFENYEEERSKISKRINEFYQYRSNFVHGSLTIYLPSEELINSDIHQNYLELLLQTEQFAFRILVATLQKMIIENWKSFNFQTIFKGE
;
A
#
# COMPACT_ATOMS: atom_id res chain seq x y z
N MET A 1 26.46 23.87 -14.15
CA MET A 1 25.07 24.30 -14.36
C MET A 1 24.18 23.25 -13.72
N LEU A 2 23.20 23.66 -12.91
CA LEU A 2 22.17 22.75 -12.42
C LEU A 2 21.32 22.33 -13.62
N GLY A 3 21.07 21.03 -13.74
CA GLY A 3 20.16 20.50 -14.73
C GLY A 3 18.77 20.32 -14.14
N SER A 4 17.74 20.64 -14.90
CA SER A 4 16.34 20.37 -14.53
C SER A 4 15.70 19.45 -15.58
N LEU A 5 15.00 18.42 -15.12
CA LEU A 5 14.15 17.57 -15.94
C LEU A 5 12.75 17.52 -15.35
N GLU A 6 11.76 17.60 -16.23
CA GLU A 6 10.35 17.42 -15.86
C GLU A 6 9.95 15.97 -16.09
N TYR A 7 9.28 15.41 -15.09
CA TYR A 7 8.62 14.12 -15.11
C TYR A 7 7.13 14.31 -14.88
N LYS A 8 6.33 13.41 -15.45
CA LYS A 8 4.88 13.36 -15.24
C LYS A 8 4.50 11.97 -14.79
N LEU A 9 3.96 11.87 -13.59
CA LEU A 9 3.34 10.65 -13.09
C LEU A 9 1.84 10.74 -13.41
N VAL A 10 1.41 9.95 -14.39
CA VAL A 10 0.00 9.85 -14.79
C VAL A 10 -0.61 8.61 -14.13
N ILE A 11 -1.56 8.83 -13.24
CA ILE A 11 -2.23 7.79 -12.46
C ILE A 11 -3.62 7.58 -13.03
N LYS A 12 -4.04 6.32 -13.16
CA LYS A 12 -5.42 6.01 -13.51
C LYS A 12 -6.30 6.34 -12.31
N ASN A 13 -7.32 7.15 -12.52
CA ASN A 13 -8.29 7.42 -11.48
C ASN A 13 -9.20 6.20 -11.40
N LEU A 14 -8.88 5.27 -10.50
CA LEU A 14 -9.81 4.23 -10.15
C LEU A 14 -10.90 4.83 -9.26
N PRO A 15 -12.17 4.47 -9.49
CA PRO A 15 -13.22 4.81 -8.55
C PRO A 15 -12.85 4.17 -7.21
N PHE A 16 -12.72 4.99 -6.15
CA PHE A 16 -12.59 4.50 -4.78
C PHE A 16 -13.64 3.41 -4.53
N ARG A 17 -13.22 2.18 -4.21
CA ARG A 17 -14.13 1.11 -3.84
C ARG A 17 -14.42 1.28 -2.35
N THR A 18 -15.08 2.38 -2.02
CA THR A 18 -15.57 2.54 -0.65
C THR A 18 -16.50 1.36 -0.35
N THR A 19 -16.22 0.60 0.70
CA THR A 19 -17.19 -0.34 1.29
C THR A 19 -18.08 0.44 2.29
N HIS A 20 -18.96 -0.21 3.06
CA HIS A 20 -19.85 0.47 4.03
C HIS A 20 -19.11 1.32 5.10
N SER A 21 -17.78 1.17 5.27
CA SER A 21 -16.91 2.07 6.06
C SER A 21 -16.54 3.38 5.33
N GLY A 22 -17.10 3.62 4.15
CA GLY A 22 -16.68 4.66 3.20
C GLY A 22 -16.85 6.12 3.63
N ILE A 23 -17.69 6.42 4.63
CA ILE A 23 -17.87 7.80 5.11
C ILE A 23 -16.59 8.30 5.78
N ASP A 24 -15.98 7.50 6.66
CA ASP A 24 -14.76 7.87 7.36
C ASP A 24 -13.59 7.95 6.37
N GLN A 25 -13.50 7.02 5.42
CA GLN A 25 -12.45 7.03 4.39
C GLN A 25 -12.52 8.28 3.51
N LYS A 26 -13.72 8.73 3.10
CA LYS A 26 -13.89 9.98 2.35
C LYS A 26 -13.39 11.19 3.15
N ASN A 27 -13.63 11.23 4.46
CA ASN A 27 -13.12 12.31 5.31
C ASN A 27 -11.58 12.27 5.39
N TYR A 28 -11.00 11.09 5.58
CA TYR A 28 -9.54 10.92 5.63
C TYR A 28 -8.85 11.31 4.32
N ILE A 29 -9.45 10.97 3.16
CA ILE A 29 -8.92 11.40 1.86
C ILE A 29 -8.95 12.93 1.77
N ASN A 30 -10.05 13.58 2.17
CA ASN A 30 -10.13 15.05 2.19
C ASN A 30 -9.05 15.66 3.09
N ASP A 31 -8.80 15.09 4.27
CA ASP A 31 -7.75 15.52 5.18
C ASP A 31 -6.37 15.42 4.52
N ILE A 32 -6.05 14.29 3.87
CA ILE A 32 -4.79 14.16 3.12
C ILE A 32 -4.71 15.20 2.01
N LEU A 33 -5.75 15.38 1.20
CA LEU A 33 -5.73 16.35 0.09
C LEU A 33 -5.48 17.78 0.56
N ASN A 34 -5.91 18.14 1.76
CA ASN A 34 -5.65 19.45 2.35
C ASN A 34 -4.20 19.58 2.86
N GLU A 35 -3.59 18.48 3.27
CA GLU A 35 -2.22 18.45 3.81
C GLU A 35 -1.15 18.16 2.74
N ILE A 36 -1.49 17.50 1.63
CA ILE A 36 -0.55 16.88 0.70
C ILE A 36 0.39 17.89 0.07
N GLN A 37 -0.13 19.05 -0.34
CA GLN A 37 0.67 20.10 -0.96
C GLN A 37 1.71 20.63 0.04
N SER A 38 1.33 20.91 1.29
CA SER A 38 2.26 21.42 2.29
C SER A 38 3.35 20.42 2.73
N ASN A 39 3.08 19.11 2.62
CA ASN A 39 3.99 18.06 3.13
C ASN A 39 4.76 17.32 2.04
N LEU A 40 4.26 17.28 0.81
CA LEU A 40 4.82 16.52 -0.32
C LEU A 40 5.12 17.40 -1.55
N GLU A 41 5.28 18.72 -1.39
CA GLU A 41 5.70 19.61 -2.49
C GLU A 41 7.20 19.49 -2.77
N ARG A 42 8.06 19.36 -1.74
CA ARG A 42 9.51 19.47 -1.92
C ARG A 42 10.30 18.41 -1.19
N PHE A 43 11.28 17.85 -1.88
CA PHE A 43 12.19 16.85 -1.32
C PHE A 43 13.63 17.15 -1.70
N GLU A 44 14.53 16.83 -0.79
CA GLU A 44 15.96 16.76 -1.06
C GLU A 44 16.41 15.30 -0.97
N LEU A 45 16.86 14.76 -2.10
CA LEU A 45 17.32 13.39 -2.22
C LEU A 45 18.83 13.35 -2.41
N ASN A 46 19.52 12.71 -1.48
CA ASN A 46 20.97 12.59 -1.46
C ASN A 46 21.36 11.12 -1.69
N ARG A 47 21.87 10.81 -2.90
CA ARG A 47 22.17 9.45 -3.39
C ARG A 47 23.62 9.39 -3.84
N GLY A 48 24.50 8.97 -2.95
CA GLY A 48 25.95 8.95 -3.19
C GLY A 48 26.48 10.36 -3.47
N SER A 49 27.05 10.59 -4.65
CA SER A 49 27.53 11.91 -5.06
C SER A 49 26.48 12.80 -5.75
N MET A 50 25.23 12.32 -5.88
CA MET A 50 24.14 13.05 -6.53
C MET A 50 23.19 13.62 -5.48
N SER A 51 23.01 14.93 -5.51
CA SER A 51 21.97 15.63 -4.76
C SER A 51 20.92 16.12 -5.75
N THR A 52 19.68 15.70 -5.54
CA THR A 52 18.53 15.98 -6.39
C THR A 52 17.46 16.66 -5.55
N HIS A 53 17.02 17.83 -6.00
CA HIS A 53 15.89 18.54 -5.42
C HIS A 53 14.65 18.23 -6.26
N LEU A 54 13.59 17.77 -5.62
CA LEU A 54 12.30 17.50 -6.26
C LEU A 54 11.30 18.59 -5.87
N SER A 55 10.53 19.04 -6.85
CA SER A 55 9.34 19.85 -6.65
C SER A 55 8.16 19.14 -7.30
N LEU A 56 7.09 18.91 -6.56
CA LEU A 56 5.88 18.24 -7.03
C LEU A 56 4.74 19.24 -7.14
N ASP A 57 4.03 19.23 -8.26
CA ASP A 57 2.77 19.93 -8.43
C ASP A 57 1.61 18.93 -8.38
N TRP A 58 0.83 19.05 -7.31
CA TRP A 58 -0.34 18.23 -7.01
C TRP A 58 -1.65 18.86 -7.47
N SER A 59 -1.64 20.08 -8.02
CA SER A 59 -2.85 20.89 -8.22
C SER A 59 -3.91 20.18 -9.06
N LYS A 60 -3.47 19.55 -10.17
CA LYS A 60 -4.36 18.76 -11.04
C LYS A 60 -4.84 17.49 -10.33
N ALA A 61 -3.94 16.73 -9.71
CA ALA A 61 -4.27 15.56 -8.90
C ALA A 61 -5.32 15.85 -7.81
N ILE A 62 -5.13 16.91 -7.04
CA ILE A 62 -6.08 17.32 -5.99
C ILE A 62 -7.44 17.67 -6.61
N SER A 63 -7.45 18.45 -7.70
CA SER A 63 -8.70 18.81 -8.39
C SER A 63 -9.44 17.59 -8.91
N ASP A 64 -8.74 16.69 -9.59
CA ASP A 64 -9.31 15.49 -10.19
C ASP A 64 -9.82 14.53 -9.12
N ILE A 65 -9.05 14.30 -8.04
CA ILE A 65 -9.47 13.45 -6.92
C ILE A 65 -10.70 14.03 -6.23
N LYS A 66 -10.75 15.34 -5.97
CA LYS A 66 -11.94 15.99 -5.39
C LYS A 66 -13.16 15.82 -6.29
N LYS A 67 -12.98 15.98 -7.61
CA LYS A 67 -14.06 15.76 -8.58
C LYS A 67 -14.52 14.31 -8.59
N ASN A 68 -13.59 13.35 -8.50
CA ASN A 68 -13.92 11.93 -8.38
C ASN A 68 -14.71 11.67 -7.09
N MET A 69 -14.26 12.17 -5.94
CA MET A 69 -14.97 11.97 -4.66
C MET A 69 -16.39 12.54 -4.64
N GLN A 70 -16.62 13.68 -5.28
CA GLN A 70 -17.94 14.30 -5.40
C GLN A 70 -18.90 13.50 -6.29
N ASN A 71 -18.35 12.82 -7.31
CA ASN A 71 -19.12 12.07 -8.29
C ASN A 71 -19.01 10.54 -8.11
N ASN A 72 -18.30 10.07 -7.09
CA ASN A 72 -18.17 8.65 -6.80
C ASN A 72 -19.40 8.18 -6.05
N PHE A 73 -20.26 7.52 -6.80
CA PHE A 73 -21.44 6.83 -6.30
C PHE A 73 -21.12 5.35 -6.18
N PHE A 74 -21.60 4.72 -5.12
CA PHE A 74 -21.60 3.26 -5.02
C PHE A 74 -22.47 2.70 -6.15
N ALA A 75 -22.21 1.47 -6.61
CA ALA A 75 -23.06 0.85 -7.62
C ALA A 75 -24.54 0.89 -7.19
N ASP A 76 -24.82 0.54 -5.94
CA ASP A 76 -26.18 0.58 -5.37
C ASP A 76 -26.76 2.00 -5.31
N ASP A 77 -25.94 3.02 -5.02
CA ASP A 77 -26.36 4.42 -5.05
C ASP A 77 -26.66 4.87 -6.48
N MET A 78 -25.84 4.46 -7.46
CA MET A 78 -26.08 4.72 -8.88
C MET A 78 -27.35 4.07 -9.38
N TYR A 79 -27.59 2.81 -9.02
CA TYR A 79 -28.85 2.13 -9.35
C TYR A 79 -30.04 2.84 -8.70
N SER A 80 -29.93 3.20 -7.42
CA SER A 80 -30.97 3.91 -6.69
C SER A 80 -31.24 5.31 -7.25
N GLU A 81 -30.21 6.00 -7.74
CA GLU A 81 -30.36 7.30 -8.38
C GLU A 81 -30.92 7.16 -9.80
N PHE A 82 -30.45 6.17 -10.57
CA PHE A 82 -31.00 5.84 -11.89
C PHE A 82 -32.51 5.56 -11.79
N GLU A 83 -32.96 4.78 -10.82
CA GLU A 83 -34.39 4.51 -10.61
C GLU A 83 -35.24 5.79 -10.41
N LYS A 84 -34.65 6.87 -9.86
CA LYS A 84 -35.31 8.17 -9.72
C LYS A 84 -35.40 8.95 -11.02
N TYR A 85 -34.52 8.66 -11.98
CA TYR A 85 -34.41 9.38 -13.25
C TYR A 85 -34.69 8.49 -14.47
N LYS A 86 -35.15 7.25 -14.30
CA LYS A 86 -35.32 6.28 -15.41
C LYS A 86 -36.21 6.78 -16.54
N ASP A 87 -37.15 7.69 -16.27
CA ASP A 87 -38.01 8.27 -17.31
C ASP A 87 -37.25 9.27 -18.23
N LYS A 88 -36.03 9.67 -17.86
CA LYS A 88 -35.17 10.61 -18.61
C LYS A 88 -34.07 9.92 -19.41
N TYR A 89 -33.88 8.61 -19.24
CA TYR A 89 -32.78 7.86 -19.80
C TYR A 89 -33.29 6.59 -20.45
N ASP A 90 -32.80 6.27 -21.64
CA ASP A 90 -33.23 5.05 -22.34
C ASP A 90 -32.64 3.80 -21.69
N SER A 91 -31.53 3.95 -20.97
CA SER A 91 -30.83 2.86 -20.28
C SER A 91 -29.99 3.35 -19.10
N ILE A 92 -29.62 2.41 -18.23
CA ILE A 92 -28.69 2.72 -17.15
C ILE A 92 -27.28 3.07 -17.66
N ASP A 93 -26.85 2.49 -18.78
CA ASP A 93 -25.55 2.80 -19.40
C ASP A 93 -25.47 4.25 -19.87
N GLU A 94 -26.57 4.80 -20.39
CA GLU A 94 -26.65 6.21 -20.78
C GLU A 94 -26.54 7.13 -19.55
N PHE A 95 -27.29 6.80 -18.48
CA PHE A 95 -27.19 7.51 -17.20
C PHE A 95 -25.76 7.45 -16.63
N PHE A 96 -25.12 6.28 -16.63
CA PHE A 96 -23.74 6.12 -16.20
C PHE A 96 -22.78 6.95 -17.05
N LYS A 97 -22.91 6.92 -18.38
CA LYS A 97 -22.07 7.71 -19.28
C LYS A 97 -22.19 9.20 -19.01
N GLU A 98 -23.39 9.72 -18.82
CA GLU A 98 -23.58 11.14 -18.51
C GLU A 98 -22.94 11.49 -17.16
N ARG A 99 -23.21 10.69 -16.10
CA ARG A 99 -22.68 10.95 -14.75
C ARG A 99 -21.17 10.81 -14.64
N THR A 100 -20.57 9.96 -15.45
CA THR A 100 -19.12 9.72 -15.47
C THR A 100 -18.38 10.53 -16.53
N ALA A 101 -19.07 11.18 -17.48
CA ALA A 101 -18.45 11.98 -18.55
C ALA A 101 -17.53 13.09 -18.00
N GLU A 102 -17.84 13.57 -16.81
CA GLU A 102 -17.12 14.63 -16.13
C GLU A 102 -15.99 14.13 -15.22
N ILE A 103 -15.94 12.84 -14.91
CA ILE A 103 -14.96 12.21 -14.03
C ILE A 103 -13.67 12.00 -14.83
N PRO A 104 -12.54 12.64 -14.45
CA PRO A 104 -11.28 12.43 -15.16
C PRO A 104 -10.86 10.96 -15.06
N GLY A 105 -10.62 10.29 -16.18
CA GLY A 105 -10.17 8.88 -16.18
C GLY A 105 -8.71 8.70 -15.72
N GLU A 106 -7.91 9.76 -15.78
CA GLU A 106 -6.53 9.79 -15.33
C GLU A 106 -6.25 11.14 -14.65
N THR A 107 -5.31 11.15 -13.73
CA THR A 107 -4.77 12.37 -13.15
C THR A 107 -3.26 12.45 -13.29
N GLU A 108 -2.71 13.66 -13.23
CA GLU A 108 -1.29 13.92 -13.43
C GLU A 108 -0.71 14.63 -12.20
N ILE A 109 0.44 14.13 -11.74
CA ILE A 109 1.33 14.79 -10.80
C ILE A 109 2.59 15.17 -11.58
N VAL A 110 2.92 16.45 -11.62
CA VAL A 110 4.14 16.93 -12.29
C VAL A 110 5.27 16.93 -11.27
N ILE A 111 6.41 16.36 -11.63
CA ILE A 111 7.61 16.24 -10.78
C ILE A 111 8.77 16.92 -11.49
N ILE A 112 9.27 18.01 -10.93
CA ILE A 112 10.43 18.74 -11.44
C ILE A 112 11.65 18.30 -10.64
N ALA A 113 12.62 17.71 -11.31
CA ALA A 113 13.85 17.21 -10.70
C ALA A 113 15.05 18.08 -11.09
N THR A 114 15.65 18.74 -10.10
CA THR A 114 16.85 19.58 -10.29
C THR A 114 18.06 18.92 -9.65
N THR A 115 19.13 18.70 -10.43
CA THR A 115 20.35 18.00 -9.97
C THR A 115 21.64 18.73 -10.38
N SER A 116 22.69 18.55 -9.58
CA SER A 116 24.05 19.03 -9.86
C SER A 116 24.76 18.28 -10.99
N LYS A 117 24.33 17.05 -11.29
CA LYS A 117 24.89 16.21 -12.36
C LYS A 117 23.76 15.49 -13.09
N ILE A 118 23.54 15.81 -14.36
CA ILE A 118 22.55 15.11 -15.18
C ILE A 118 23.19 13.84 -15.74
N ASN A 119 22.87 12.71 -15.10
CA ASN A 119 22.89 11.41 -15.76
C ASN A 119 21.44 10.94 -15.83
N ASN A 120 20.81 11.04 -17.02
CA ASN A 120 19.38 10.77 -17.19
C ASN A 120 18.98 9.40 -16.64
N VAL A 121 19.74 8.34 -16.93
CA VAL A 121 19.42 6.98 -16.48
C VAL A 121 19.43 6.88 -14.95
N THR A 122 20.41 7.50 -14.29
CA THR A 122 20.47 7.53 -12.82
C THR A 122 19.34 8.37 -12.24
N LEU A 123 18.98 9.48 -12.88
CA LEU A 123 17.90 10.34 -12.42
C LEU A 123 16.53 9.66 -12.56
N ASP A 124 16.27 8.99 -13.70
CA ASP A 124 15.04 8.22 -13.94
C ASP A 124 14.83 7.18 -12.82
N GLN A 125 15.88 6.44 -12.46
CA GLN A 125 15.83 5.48 -11.34
C GLN A 125 15.63 6.14 -9.98
N VAL A 126 16.18 7.34 -9.76
CA VAL A 126 15.92 8.09 -8.51
C VAL A 126 14.46 8.53 -8.44
N ILE A 127 13.87 8.99 -9.54
CA ILE A 127 12.44 9.37 -9.58
C ILE A 127 11.55 8.15 -9.38
N LYS A 128 11.83 7.03 -10.06
CA LYS A 128 11.08 5.79 -9.87
C LYS A 128 11.11 5.33 -8.41
N ASN A 129 12.30 5.27 -7.79
CA ASN A 129 12.43 4.89 -6.38
C ASN A 129 11.74 5.87 -5.43
N PHE A 130 11.75 7.16 -5.74
CA PHE A 130 11.01 8.16 -4.98
C PHE A 130 9.49 7.91 -5.04
N ILE A 131 8.96 7.55 -6.20
CA ILE A 131 7.54 7.21 -6.37
C ILE A 131 7.17 5.97 -5.55
N TYR A 132 8.06 4.99 -5.42
CA TYR A 132 7.83 3.81 -4.57
C TYR A 132 7.70 4.22 -3.09
N HIS A 133 8.57 5.13 -2.61
CA HIS A 133 8.46 5.68 -1.27
C HIS A 133 7.20 6.53 -1.07
N LEU A 134 6.82 7.31 -2.09
CA LEU A 134 5.60 8.12 -2.09
C LEU A 134 4.34 7.26 -2.00
N PHE A 135 4.30 6.16 -2.77
CA PHE A 135 3.24 5.16 -2.73
C PHE A 135 3.08 4.57 -1.33
N LEU A 136 4.18 4.13 -0.69
CA LEU A 136 4.15 3.62 0.69
C LEU A 136 3.67 4.68 1.68
N ALA A 137 4.21 5.90 1.62
CA ALA A 137 3.88 6.95 2.58
C ALA A 137 2.40 7.31 2.54
N LEU A 138 1.84 7.46 1.34
CA LEU A 138 0.43 7.79 1.15
C LEU A 138 -0.49 6.65 1.60
N ASN A 139 -0.16 5.40 1.25
CA ASN A 139 -0.98 4.25 1.64
C ASN A 139 -0.81 3.83 3.12
N LEU A 140 0.29 4.19 3.79
CA LEU A 140 0.40 4.06 5.25
C LEU A 140 -0.35 5.17 6.00
N SER A 141 -0.50 6.34 5.38
CA SER A 141 -1.30 7.46 5.89
C SER A 141 -2.79 7.18 5.81
N CYS A 142 -3.29 6.87 4.60
CA CYS A 142 -4.64 6.38 4.36
C CYS A 142 -4.55 5.17 3.43
N PRO A 143 -4.74 3.95 3.95
CA PRO A 143 -4.75 2.75 3.12
C PRO A 143 -5.72 2.89 1.94
N GLY A 144 -5.23 2.60 0.73
CA GLY A 144 -5.99 2.75 -0.52
C GLY A 144 -5.97 4.16 -1.13
N PHE A 145 -5.15 5.11 -0.63
CA PHE A 145 -5.17 6.49 -1.14
C PHE A 145 -4.68 6.63 -2.58
N ILE A 146 -3.55 6.02 -2.93
CA ILE A 146 -2.94 6.13 -4.27
C ILE A 146 -2.70 4.74 -4.84
N ASP A 147 -3.22 4.48 -6.03
CA ASP A 147 -2.88 3.30 -6.82
C ASP A 147 -1.88 3.69 -7.91
N CYS A 148 -0.83 2.89 -8.05
CA CYS A 148 0.17 3.07 -9.10
C CYS A 148 0.14 1.90 -10.11
N TYR A 149 -0.85 1.02 -10.05
CA TYR A 149 -1.02 -0.07 -10.98
C TYR A 149 -1.46 0.44 -12.36
N GLY A 150 -0.59 0.26 -13.36
CA GLY A 150 -0.77 0.81 -14.69
C GLY A 150 -0.63 2.33 -14.77
N ALA A 151 -0.09 2.96 -13.72
CA ALA A 151 0.35 4.34 -13.77
C ALA A 151 1.57 4.45 -14.69
N ARG A 152 1.75 5.62 -15.32
CA ARG A 152 2.81 5.83 -16.31
C ARG A 152 3.68 7.00 -15.90
N LEU A 153 4.99 6.77 -15.86
CA LEU A 153 6.00 7.78 -15.55
C LEU A 153 6.69 8.22 -16.82
N PHE A 154 6.48 9.49 -17.20
CA PHE A 154 7.02 10.07 -18.44
C PHE A 154 8.08 11.13 -18.17
N SER A 155 9.08 11.19 -19.03
CA SER A 155 9.92 12.35 -19.28
C SER A 155 10.19 12.46 -20.79
N SER A 156 10.97 13.44 -21.24
CA SER A 156 11.34 13.60 -22.65
C SER A 156 11.95 12.35 -23.31
N LYS A 157 12.58 11.45 -22.54
CA LYS A 157 13.29 10.26 -23.04
C LYS A 157 12.96 8.97 -22.27
N TYR A 158 12.04 9.05 -21.31
CA TYR A 158 11.73 7.95 -20.40
C TYR A 158 10.22 7.75 -20.36
N ASN A 159 9.79 6.50 -20.42
CA ASN A 159 8.40 6.10 -20.33
C ASN A 159 8.37 4.72 -19.70
N GLU A 160 7.88 4.62 -18.47
CA GLU A 160 7.76 3.36 -17.76
C GLU A 160 6.38 3.23 -17.14
N GLU A 161 5.79 2.05 -17.28
CA GLU A 161 4.57 1.68 -16.58
C GLU A 161 4.92 1.09 -15.21
N LEU A 162 4.23 1.54 -14.18
CA LEU A 162 4.36 1.06 -12.81
C LEU A 162 3.31 -0.01 -12.53
N THR A 163 3.65 -0.95 -11.65
CA THR A 163 2.76 -2.09 -11.32
C THR A 163 2.46 -2.18 -9.82
N LEU A 164 2.63 -1.08 -9.08
CA LEU A 164 2.36 -1.03 -7.64
C LEU A 164 0.86 -0.88 -7.36
N SER A 165 0.21 -1.97 -6.95
CA SER A 165 -1.20 -2.02 -6.57
C SER A 165 -1.41 -1.60 -5.11
N ASN A 166 -2.44 -0.78 -4.86
CA ASN A 166 -2.91 -0.46 -3.51
C ASN A 166 -4.06 -1.35 -3.00
N LEU A 167 -4.50 -2.34 -3.79
CA LEU A 167 -5.65 -3.19 -3.49
C LEU A 167 -5.58 -3.77 -2.07
N GLU A 168 -4.41 -4.29 -1.69
CA GLU A 168 -4.22 -4.92 -0.39
C GLU A 168 -4.20 -3.90 0.76
N PHE A 169 -3.85 -2.64 0.49
CA PHE A 169 -4.04 -1.54 1.45
C PHE A 169 -5.52 -1.18 1.59
N GLU A 170 -6.27 -1.12 0.50
CA GLU A 170 -7.71 -0.84 0.53
C GLU A 170 -8.46 -1.93 1.34
N ASP A 171 -8.12 -3.21 1.12
CA ASP A 171 -8.69 -4.36 1.84
C ASP A 171 -8.46 -4.33 3.36
N CYS A 172 -7.47 -3.55 3.83
CA CYS A 172 -7.23 -3.38 5.27
C CYS A 172 -8.41 -2.68 5.98
N TRP A 173 -9.27 -1.94 5.26
CA TRP A 173 -10.49 -1.34 5.80
C TRP A 173 -11.66 -2.32 6.00
N SER A 174 -11.45 -3.61 5.72
CA SER A 174 -12.43 -4.66 5.98
C SER A 174 -12.93 -4.69 7.43
N ASN A 175 -14.18 -5.16 7.62
CA ASN A 175 -14.91 -5.20 8.90
C ASN A 175 -14.30 -6.08 10.01
N GLU A 176 -13.06 -6.57 9.89
CA GLU A 176 -12.42 -7.21 11.03
C GLU A 176 -12.09 -6.18 12.12
N ASN A 177 -12.23 -6.56 13.38
CA ASN A 177 -11.94 -5.69 14.52
C ASN A 177 -10.45 -5.63 14.88
N TRP A 178 -9.64 -6.54 14.33
CA TRP A 178 -8.23 -6.67 14.65
C TRP A 178 -7.38 -7.10 13.44
N PRO A 179 -6.15 -6.57 13.27
CA PRO A 179 -5.62 -5.44 14.03
C PRO A 179 -6.30 -4.14 13.59
N ILE A 180 -6.25 -3.12 14.45
CA ILE A 180 -6.86 -1.82 14.18
C ILE A 180 -6.07 -1.13 13.07
N ILE A 181 -6.77 -0.75 12.01
CA ILE A 181 -6.27 0.05 10.90
C ILE A 181 -6.90 1.43 11.04
N GLN A 182 -6.09 2.47 10.85
CA GLN A 182 -6.54 3.84 11.08
C GLN A 182 -5.93 4.81 10.08
N TYR A 183 -6.50 6.01 10.02
CA TYR A 183 -5.87 7.14 9.36
C TYR A 183 -4.72 7.68 10.21
N ILE A 184 -3.63 8.08 9.53
CA ILE A 184 -2.52 8.83 10.12
C ILE A 184 -2.32 10.11 9.30
N PRO A 185 -2.32 11.30 9.92
CA PRO A 185 -1.97 12.54 9.23
C PRO A 185 -0.67 12.42 8.43
N ILE A 186 -0.70 12.84 7.17
CA ILE A 186 0.42 12.61 6.24
C ILE A 186 1.71 13.26 6.72
N ASN A 187 1.60 14.38 7.45
CA ASN A 187 2.75 15.04 8.06
C ASN A 187 3.51 14.14 9.06
N LYS A 188 2.81 13.31 9.85
CA LYS A 188 3.43 12.36 10.78
C LYS A 188 4.19 11.27 10.03
N VAL A 189 3.59 10.76 8.95
CA VAL A 189 4.25 9.77 8.09
C VAL A 189 5.50 10.36 7.46
N CYS A 190 5.41 11.56 6.88
CA CYS A 190 6.55 12.25 6.26
C CYS A 190 7.68 12.50 7.24
N ASN A 191 7.35 12.99 8.45
CA ASN A 191 8.32 13.22 9.51
C ASN A 191 9.02 11.91 9.93
N TRP A 192 8.27 10.83 10.06
CA TRP A 192 8.83 9.52 10.39
C TRP A 192 9.70 8.96 9.25
N PHE A 193 9.31 9.13 7.98
CA PHE A 193 10.14 8.78 6.82
C PHE A 193 11.46 9.55 6.81
N SER A 194 11.42 10.86 7.04
CA SER A 194 12.61 11.72 7.08
C SER A 194 13.53 11.35 8.25
N LYS A 195 12.99 11.14 9.45
CA LYS A 195 13.76 10.73 10.64
C LYS A 195 14.49 9.40 10.44
N ASN A 196 13.86 8.46 9.74
CA ASN A 196 14.45 7.16 9.43
C ASN A 196 15.23 7.14 8.10
N ASN A 197 15.39 8.30 7.45
CA ASN A 197 16.08 8.48 6.18
C ASN A 197 15.51 7.63 5.02
N ILE A 198 14.22 7.28 5.05
CA ILE A 198 13.60 6.34 4.11
C ILE A 198 13.60 6.90 2.69
N TRP A 199 13.31 8.20 2.52
CA TRP A 199 13.30 8.88 1.22
C TRP A 199 14.59 8.71 0.40
N ASN A 200 15.73 8.52 1.08
CA ASN A 200 17.04 8.38 0.46
C ASN A 200 17.48 6.93 0.23
N LYS A 201 16.69 5.94 0.66
CA LYS A 201 17.06 4.52 0.56
C LYS A 201 16.77 3.94 -0.82
N PHE A 202 17.68 3.11 -1.32
CA PHE A 202 17.51 2.21 -2.49
C PHE A 202 17.93 0.77 -2.18
N ILE A 203 18.60 0.55 -1.05
CA ILE A 203 18.98 -0.78 -0.57
C ILE A 203 18.54 -0.92 0.88
N SER A 204 18.14 -2.13 1.25
CA SER A 204 17.64 -2.43 2.59
C SER A 204 18.78 -2.75 3.54
N GLU A 205 19.12 -1.79 4.41
CA GLU A 205 20.23 -1.93 5.37
C GLU A 205 19.69 -2.28 6.77
N SER A 206 18.54 -1.70 7.13
CA SER A 206 17.89 -1.92 8.42
C SER A 206 16.76 -2.94 8.32
N ARG A 207 16.31 -3.43 9.48
CA ARG A 207 15.11 -4.30 9.58
C ARG A 207 13.85 -3.61 9.06
N LEU A 208 13.76 -2.31 9.33
CA LEU A 208 12.68 -1.46 8.83
C LEU A 208 12.74 -1.36 7.30
N ASP A 209 13.92 -1.12 6.74
CA ASP A 209 14.11 -1.01 5.29
C ASP A 209 13.69 -2.31 4.59
N LYS A 210 14.11 -3.47 5.14
CA LYS A 210 13.74 -4.79 4.62
C LYS A 210 12.22 -5.02 4.67
N CYS A 211 11.57 -4.63 5.76
CA CYS A 211 10.12 -4.71 5.90
C CYS A 211 9.42 -3.86 4.82
N LEU A 212 9.78 -2.59 4.70
CA LEU A 212 9.15 -1.66 3.74
C LEU A 212 9.40 -2.09 2.29
N PHE A 213 10.58 -2.61 1.98
CA PHE A 213 10.92 -3.00 0.61
C PHE A 213 10.26 -4.33 0.24
N SER A 214 10.07 -5.24 1.20
CA SER A 214 9.24 -6.43 0.98
C SER A 214 7.77 -6.09 0.77
N VAL A 215 7.24 -5.07 1.47
CA VAL A 215 5.89 -4.55 1.19
C VAL A 215 5.79 -4.01 -0.24
N LEU A 216 6.81 -3.28 -0.73
CA LEU A 216 6.83 -2.80 -2.12
C LEU A 216 6.85 -3.96 -3.12
N HIS A 217 7.69 -4.98 -2.92
CA HIS A 217 7.71 -6.15 -3.79
C HIS A 217 6.39 -6.92 -3.76
N PHE A 218 5.75 -7.03 -2.60
CA PHE A 218 4.43 -7.61 -2.47
C PHE A 218 3.37 -6.85 -3.30
N CYS A 219 3.36 -5.51 -3.21
CA CYS A 219 2.43 -4.66 -3.97
C CYS A 219 2.74 -4.60 -5.48
N GLU A 220 3.98 -4.89 -5.89
CA GLU A 220 4.40 -4.92 -7.30
C GLU A 220 3.96 -6.22 -8.01
N GLU A 221 3.74 -7.31 -7.25
CA GLU A 221 3.23 -8.57 -7.78
C GLU A 221 1.73 -8.47 -8.13
N SER A 222 1.42 -8.42 -9.42
CA SER A 222 0.03 -8.22 -9.90
C SER A 222 -0.86 -9.44 -9.82
N LYS A 223 -0.29 -10.64 -9.70
CA LYS A 223 -1.02 -11.91 -9.66
C LYS A 223 -1.08 -12.45 -8.24
N ILE A 224 -2.22 -13.03 -7.88
CA ILE A 224 -2.33 -13.88 -6.69
C ILE A 224 -1.36 -15.05 -6.87
N SER A 225 -0.42 -15.21 -5.94
CA SER A 225 0.66 -16.18 -6.07
C SER A 225 1.23 -16.52 -4.69
N PRO A 226 1.55 -17.80 -4.43
CA PRO A 226 2.25 -18.19 -3.19
C PRO A 226 3.56 -17.44 -2.92
N SER A 227 4.19 -16.83 -3.94
CA SER A 227 5.37 -15.96 -3.76
C SER A 227 5.09 -14.74 -2.88
N LYS A 228 3.89 -14.16 -2.96
CA LYS A 228 3.48 -13.01 -2.13
C LYS A 228 3.60 -13.31 -0.64
N ILE A 229 3.22 -14.52 -0.22
CA ILE A 229 3.35 -14.97 1.17
C ILE A 229 4.81 -14.95 1.64
N VAL A 230 5.77 -15.22 0.76
CA VAL A 230 7.20 -15.17 1.11
C VAL A 230 7.65 -13.75 1.41
N TRP A 231 7.18 -12.75 0.64
CA TRP A 231 7.46 -11.33 0.92
C TRP A 231 6.85 -10.88 2.24
N LEU A 232 5.59 -11.26 2.51
CA LEU A 232 4.94 -10.97 3.79
C LEU A 232 5.67 -11.60 4.97
N ALA A 233 6.14 -12.84 4.82
CA ALA A 233 6.92 -13.53 5.85
C ALA A 233 8.26 -12.83 6.06
N HIS A 234 8.97 -12.45 4.99
CA HIS A 234 10.21 -11.70 5.09
C HIS A 234 10.02 -10.36 5.82
N ALA A 235 8.94 -9.64 5.52
CA ALA A 235 8.60 -8.39 6.18
C ALA A 235 8.35 -8.59 7.68
N LEU A 236 7.51 -9.57 8.05
CA LEU A 236 7.19 -9.89 9.44
C LEU A 236 8.41 -10.38 10.22
N GLU A 237 9.18 -11.31 9.66
CA GLU A 237 10.39 -11.84 10.29
C GLU A 237 11.43 -10.74 10.52
N SER A 238 11.58 -9.85 9.53
CA SER A 238 12.51 -8.72 9.63
C SER A 238 12.09 -7.72 10.70
N ILE A 239 10.85 -7.24 10.66
CA ILE A 239 10.41 -6.17 11.56
C ILE A 239 10.34 -6.63 13.01
N TYR A 240 9.87 -7.87 13.24
CA TYR A 240 9.76 -8.44 14.58
C TYR A 240 11.05 -9.11 15.08
N GLU A 241 12.18 -9.04 14.35
CA GLU A 241 13.48 -9.62 14.75
C GLU A 241 13.41 -11.12 15.07
N ILE A 242 12.76 -11.91 14.23
CA ILE A 242 12.49 -13.30 14.55
C ILE A 242 13.78 -14.15 14.51
N PRO A 243 14.13 -14.86 15.59
CA PRO A 243 15.28 -15.77 15.59
C PRO A 243 15.03 -16.96 14.66
N GLN A 244 16.11 -17.55 14.13
CA GLN A 244 16.02 -18.73 13.25
C GLN A 244 15.39 -19.94 13.97
N SER A 245 15.55 -20.05 15.29
CA SER A 245 14.89 -21.06 16.11
C SER A 245 13.54 -20.53 16.62
N ALA A 246 12.52 -21.40 16.66
CA ALA A 246 11.20 -21.06 17.24
C ALA A 246 10.53 -19.83 16.60
N ILE A 247 10.64 -19.72 15.26
CA ILE A 247 10.10 -18.63 14.44
C ILE A 247 8.64 -18.33 14.79
N LEU A 248 7.79 -19.37 14.74
CA LEU A 248 6.35 -19.24 14.93
C LEU A 248 5.97 -18.81 16.35
N HIS A 249 6.64 -19.36 17.37
CA HIS A 249 6.42 -18.96 18.76
C HIS A 249 6.80 -17.50 18.96
N SER A 250 8.02 -17.13 18.55
CA SER A 250 8.56 -15.77 18.70
C SER A 250 7.69 -14.75 17.98
N LEU A 251 7.20 -15.08 16.78
CA LEU A 251 6.36 -14.15 16.03
C LEU A 251 5.03 -13.91 16.73
N LYS A 252 4.33 -14.97 17.14
CA LYS A 252 3.05 -14.83 17.85
C LYS A 252 3.20 -14.01 19.13
N GLU A 253 4.24 -14.29 19.90
CA GLU A 253 4.55 -13.57 21.13
C GLU A 253 4.78 -12.09 20.85
N ARG A 254 5.62 -11.76 19.87
CA ARG A 254 6.00 -10.37 19.59
C ARG A 254 4.89 -9.58 18.91
N ILE A 255 4.12 -10.18 18.00
CA ILE A 255 2.87 -9.59 17.48
C ILE A 255 1.90 -9.34 18.64
N SER A 256 1.79 -10.28 19.59
CA SER A 256 0.94 -10.09 20.78
C SER A 256 1.36 -8.86 21.56
N ILE A 257 2.65 -8.72 21.86
CA ILE A 257 3.17 -7.58 22.65
C ILE A 257 2.93 -6.25 21.92
N VAL A 258 3.12 -6.20 20.60
CA VAL A 258 3.03 -4.95 19.85
C VAL A 258 1.58 -4.56 19.56
N LEU A 259 0.71 -5.50 19.19
CA LEU A 259 -0.63 -5.21 18.65
C LEU A 259 -1.80 -5.62 19.56
N PHE A 260 -1.56 -6.36 20.65
CA PHE A 260 -2.62 -6.71 21.59
C PHE A 260 -2.50 -5.89 22.85
N GLU A 261 -3.45 -4.98 23.05
CA GLU A 261 -3.51 -4.21 24.30
C GLU A 261 -4.42 -4.85 25.34
N ASN A 262 -5.49 -5.60 24.97
CA ASN A 262 -6.40 -6.25 25.95
C ASN A 262 -7.27 -7.44 25.40
N TYR A 263 -6.94 -8.06 24.26
CA TYR A 263 -7.84 -9.04 23.59
C TYR A 263 -7.49 -10.51 23.87
N GLU A 264 -7.75 -11.02 25.08
CA GLU A 264 -7.48 -12.45 25.40
C GLU A 264 -8.32 -13.43 24.57
N GLU A 265 -9.61 -13.15 24.35
CA GLU A 265 -10.51 -14.06 23.61
C GLU A 265 -10.13 -14.20 22.12
N GLU A 266 -9.68 -13.12 21.48
CA GLU A 266 -9.29 -13.13 20.07
C GLU A 266 -7.88 -13.71 19.85
N ARG A 267 -7.04 -13.72 20.89
CA ARG A 267 -5.66 -14.20 20.81
C ARG A 267 -5.57 -15.64 20.34
N SER A 268 -6.51 -16.50 20.73
CA SER A 268 -6.56 -17.90 20.27
C SER A 268 -6.83 -18.01 18.77
N LYS A 269 -7.82 -17.27 18.25
CA LYS A 269 -8.20 -17.23 16.83
C LYS A 269 -7.08 -16.65 15.97
N ILE A 270 -6.48 -15.54 16.42
CA ILE A 270 -5.38 -14.89 15.73
C ILE A 270 -4.13 -15.78 15.73
N SER A 271 -3.82 -16.42 16.86
CA SER A 271 -2.74 -17.41 16.96
C SER A 271 -2.92 -18.58 15.98
N LYS A 272 -4.17 -19.00 15.73
CA LYS A 272 -4.51 -20.00 14.71
C LYS A 272 -4.25 -19.46 13.29
N ARG A 273 -4.69 -18.25 12.96
CA ARG A 273 -4.42 -17.63 11.64
C ARG A 273 -2.93 -17.41 11.38
N ILE A 274 -2.14 -17.04 12.41
CA ILE A 274 -0.68 -16.93 12.31
C ILE A 274 -0.05 -18.31 12.04
N ASN A 275 -0.56 -19.39 12.65
CA ASN A 275 -0.12 -20.76 12.32
C ASN A 275 -0.41 -21.10 10.86
N GLU A 276 -1.63 -20.81 10.39
CA GLU A 276 -2.06 -21.10 9.02
C GLU A 276 -1.17 -20.37 8.00
N PHE A 277 -0.92 -19.07 8.22
CA PHE A 277 0.00 -18.27 7.42
C PHE A 277 1.41 -18.90 7.36
N TYR A 278 2.00 -19.23 8.52
CA TYR A 278 3.35 -19.82 8.54
C TYR A 278 3.41 -21.22 7.97
N GLN A 279 2.37 -22.02 8.18
CA GLN A 279 2.29 -23.35 7.61
C GLN A 279 2.23 -23.27 6.08
N TYR A 280 1.47 -22.32 5.54
CA TYR A 280 1.39 -22.09 4.10
C TYR A 280 2.75 -21.66 3.53
N ARG A 281 3.41 -20.67 4.14
CA ARG A 281 4.78 -20.25 3.78
C ARG A 281 5.76 -21.42 3.82
N SER A 282 5.74 -22.18 4.91
CA SER A 282 6.61 -23.35 5.11
C SER A 282 6.39 -24.38 4.01
N ASN A 283 5.13 -24.72 3.74
CA ASN A 283 4.78 -25.69 2.71
C ASN A 283 5.25 -25.25 1.32
N PHE A 284 5.11 -23.97 0.99
CA PHE A 284 5.57 -23.43 -0.29
C PHE A 284 7.10 -23.51 -0.42
N VAL A 285 7.83 -23.00 0.56
CA VAL A 285 9.32 -22.97 0.54
C VAL A 285 9.92 -24.37 0.55
N HIS A 286 9.28 -25.33 1.21
CA HIS A 286 9.75 -26.72 1.29
C HIS A 286 9.16 -27.63 0.21
N GLY A 287 8.37 -27.11 -0.73
CA GLY A 287 7.84 -27.86 -1.86
C GLY A 287 6.71 -28.85 -1.54
N SER A 288 6.08 -28.73 -0.37
CA SER A 288 4.91 -29.56 0.01
C SER A 288 3.57 -28.90 -0.32
N LEU A 289 3.57 -27.64 -0.77
CA LEU A 289 2.36 -26.96 -1.24
C LEU A 289 1.97 -27.45 -2.64
N THR A 290 0.71 -27.85 -2.82
CA THR A 290 0.12 -28.08 -4.14
C THR A 290 -0.02 -26.75 -4.88
N ILE A 291 0.62 -26.63 -6.05
CA ILE A 291 0.58 -25.44 -6.90
C ILE A 291 -0.34 -25.71 -8.09
N TYR A 292 -1.34 -24.85 -8.27
CA TYR A 292 -2.27 -24.93 -9.40
C TYR A 292 -1.69 -24.27 -10.65
N LEU A 293 -2.15 -24.74 -11.82
CA LEU A 293 -1.78 -24.13 -13.09
C LEU A 293 -2.27 -22.68 -13.15
N PRO A 294 -1.46 -21.73 -13.64
CA PRO A 294 -1.85 -20.32 -13.77
C PRO A 294 -2.98 -20.05 -14.80
N SER A 295 -3.62 -21.08 -15.33
CA SER A 295 -4.47 -21.03 -16.52
C SER A 295 -5.63 -22.04 -16.47
N GLU A 296 -6.37 -22.14 -15.37
CA GLU A 296 -7.50 -23.08 -15.28
C GLU A 296 -8.81 -22.40 -14.88
N GLU A 297 -9.42 -21.70 -15.84
CA GLU A 297 -10.88 -21.46 -15.86
C GLU A 297 -11.67 -22.75 -16.17
N LEU A 298 -10.98 -23.85 -16.55
CA LEU A 298 -11.61 -25.02 -17.19
C LEU A 298 -11.72 -26.29 -16.32
N ILE A 299 -11.10 -26.36 -15.13
CA ILE A 299 -11.10 -27.58 -14.32
C ILE A 299 -11.55 -27.29 -12.88
N ASN A 300 -12.79 -27.67 -12.59
CA ASN A 300 -13.42 -27.70 -11.26
C ASN A 300 -13.33 -26.38 -10.48
N SER A 301 -14.23 -25.43 -10.82
CA SER A 301 -14.28 -24.07 -10.28
C SER A 301 -14.11 -24.02 -8.77
N ASP A 302 -14.76 -24.92 -8.03
CA ASP A 302 -14.84 -24.82 -6.57
C ASP A 302 -13.48 -25.10 -5.91
N ILE A 303 -12.70 -26.04 -6.44
CA ILE A 303 -11.38 -26.36 -5.88
C ILE A 303 -10.42 -25.18 -6.13
N HIS A 304 -10.44 -24.64 -7.35
CA HIS A 304 -9.58 -23.50 -7.71
C HIS A 304 -9.97 -22.24 -6.93
N GLN A 305 -11.27 -21.97 -6.81
CA GLN A 305 -11.80 -20.84 -6.03
C GLN A 305 -11.43 -20.97 -4.55
N ASN A 306 -11.61 -22.15 -3.93
CA ASN A 306 -11.22 -22.39 -2.54
C ASN A 306 -9.70 -22.18 -2.32
N TYR A 307 -8.87 -22.58 -3.29
CA TYR A 307 -7.43 -22.35 -3.23
C TYR A 307 -7.07 -20.86 -3.27
N LEU A 308 -7.65 -20.12 -4.24
CA LEU A 308 -7.41 -18.67 -4.38
C LEU A 308 -7.96 -17.89 -3.18
N GLU A 309 -9.13 -18.26 -2.68
CA GLU A 309 -9.75 -17.63 -1.50
C GLU A 309 -8.88 -17.83 -0.27
N LEU A 310 -8.40 -19.05 -0.01
CA LEU A 310 -7.51 -19.32 1.13
C LEU A 310 -6.21 -18.53 1.02
N LEU A 311 -5.62 -18.46 -0.17
CA LEU A 311 -4.40 -17.71 -0.43
C LEU A 311 -4.63 -16.20 -0.19
N LEU A 312 -5.70 -15.64 -0.76
CA LEU A 312 -6.07 -14.24 -0.59
C LEU A 312 -6.33 -13.89 0.88
N GLN A 313 -7.12 -14.68 1.60
CA GLN A 313 -7.40 -14.46 3.03
C GLN A 313 -6.13 -14.52 3.88
N THR A 314 -5.20 -15.43 3.52
CA THR A 314 -3.91 -15.58 4.21
C THR A 314 -3.01 -14.37 3.97
N GLU A 315 -2.94 -13.88 2.72
CA GLU A 315 -2.21 -12.67 2.34
C GLU A 315 -2.78 -11.43 3.02
N GLN A 316 -4.09 -11.20 2.91
CA GLN A 316 -4.79 -10.06 3.51
C GLN A 316 -4.58 -10.00 5.02
N PHE A 317 -4.68 -11.14 5.72
CA PHE A 317 -4.45 -11.20 7.16
C PHE A 317 -3.02 -10.76 7.55
N ALA A 318 -2.00 -11.35 6.91
CA ALA A 318 -0.61 -11.03 7.23
C ALA A 318 -0.23 -9.59 6.82
N PHE A 319 -0.77 -9.12 5.69
CA PHE A 319 -0.58 -7.75 5.23
C PHE A 319 -1.21 -6.74 6.20
N ARG A 320 -2.43 -7.01 6.69
CA ARG A 320 -3.10 -6.17 7.68
C ARG A 320 -2.31 -6.07 8.99
N ILE A 321 -1.68 -7.15 9.44
CA ILE A 321 -0.72 -7.12 10.57
C ILE A 321 0.45 -6.18 10.28
N LEU A 322 1.04 -6.24 9.08
CA LEU A 322 2.14 -5.37 8.70
C LEU A 322 1.73 -3.90 8.68
N VAL A 323 0.59 -3.57 8.05
CA VAL A 323 0.08 -2.20 7.99
C VAL A 323 -0.16 -1.67 9.40
N ALA A 324 -0.88 -2.40 10.26
CA ALA A 324 -1.12 -1.99 11.65
C ALA A 324 0.18 -1.82 12.45
N THR A 325 1.16 -2.72 12.25
CA THR A 325 2.48 -2.62 12.89
C THR A 325 3.21 -1.35 12.47
N LEU A 326 3.29 -1.08 11.17
CA LEU A 326 3.95 0.11 10.62
C LEU A 326 3.24 1.39 11.05
N GLN A 327 1.91 1.39 11.03
CA GLN A 327 1.10 2.51 11.52
C GLN A 327 1.38 2.79 13.00
N LYS A 328 1.39 1.77 13.86
CA LYS A 328 1.76 1.91 15.27
C LYS A 328 3.18 2.47 15.44
N MET A 329 4.14 1.98 14.65
CA MET A 329 5.51 2.51 14.68
C MET A 329 5.58 3.99 14.26
N ILE A 330 4.77 4.42 13.29
CA ILE A 330 4.70 5.83 12.88
C ILE A 330 4.10 6.68 14.00
N ILE A 331 2.97 6.25 14.58
CA ILE A 331 2.26 6.97 15.64
C ILE A 331 3.15 7.16 16.86
N GLU A 332 3.82 6.10 17.29
CA GLU A 332 4.73 6.08 18.44
C GLU A 332 6.15 6.57 18.10
N ASN A 333 6.39 6.92 16.83
CA ASN A 333 7.67 7.38 16.30
C ASN A 333 8.86 6.42 16.57
N TRP A 334 8.58 5.11 16.56
CA TRP A 334 9.54 4.03 16.77
C TRP A 334 10.36 3.75 15.50
N LYS A 335 11.64 3.41 15.69
CA LYS A 335 12.56 3.02 14.59
C LYS A 335 12.74 1.50 14.48
N SER A 336 12.63 0.80 15.60
CA SER A 336 12.86 -0.64 15.70
C SER A 336 12.28 -1.17 17.01
N PHE A 337 12.01 -2.47 17.04
CA PHE A 337 11.73 -3.18 18.28
C PHE A 337 13.02 -3.73 18.91
N ASN A 338 13.02 -3.88 20.23
CA ASN A 338 14.06 -4.57 20.98
C ASN A 338 13.37 -5.51 21.97
N PHE A 339 13.49 -6.81 21.75
CA PHE A 339 12.85 -7.84 22.58
C PHE A 339 13.90 -8.51 23.47
N GLN A 340 13.63 -8.61 24.78
CA GLN A 340 14.51 -9.23 25.75
C GLN A 340 13.75 -10.24 26.61
N THR A 341 14.34 -11.40 26.83
CA THR A 341 13.83 -12.41 27.76
C THR A 341 14.51 -12.21 29.11
N ILE A 342 13.72 -11.98 30.16
CA ILE A 342 14.22 -11.75 31.52
C ILE A 342 13.85 -12.95 32.40
N PHE A 343 14.86 -13.64 32.94
CA PHE A 343 14.67 -14.65 33.97
C PHE A 343 14.89 -14.03 35.34
N LYS A 344 13.97 -14.27 36.29
CA LYS A 344 14.12 -13.89 37.71
C LYS A 344 13.99 -15.15 38.55
N GLY A 345 15.07 -15.52 39.25
CA GLY A 345 15.03 -16.48 40.34
C GLY A 345 14.95 -15.73 41.65
N GLU A 346 14.07 -16.18 42.55
CA GLU A 346 13.95 -15.66 43.92
C GLU A 346 14.94 -16.35 44.87
#